data_AF-A0A6G7ZJF0-F1
#
_entry.id   AF-A0A6G7ZJF0-F1
#
_cell.length_a   1.000
_cell.length_b   1.000
_cell.length_c   1.000
_cell.angle_alpha   90.00
_cell.angle_beta   90.00
_cell.angle_gamma   90.00
#
_symmetry.space_group_name_H-M   'P 1'
#
loop_
_entity.id
_entity.type
_entity.pdbx_description
1 polymer ?
#
loop_
_entity_poly.entity_id
_entity_poly.type
_entity_poly.pdbx_seq_one_letter_code
_entity_poly.pdbx_strand_id
1 'polypeptide(L)'
;MPVLPPIHGPRAAFGDLAAFLRQRSREQVIGATLAVLITIIILILFFVDSKINTAPPAKMVVVELYDSNRTDAEIISDQKRDQAELERRKAESRRQFQEIQNQLGME
;
A
#
# COMPACT_ATOMS: atom_id res chain seq x y z
N MET A 1 -25.81 -44.84 34.35
CA MET A 1 -25.13 -44.27 33.17
C MET A 1 -25.27 -42.76 33.25
N PRO A 2 -24.20 -41.97 33.12
CA PRO A 2 -24.35 -40.53 32.97
C PRO A 2 -25.08 -40.24 31.64
N VAL A 3 -26.09 -39.37 31.70
CA VAL A 3 -27.05 -39.08 30.61
C VAL A 3 -26.65 -37.83 29.80
N LEU A 4 -25.52 -37.18 30.11
CA LEU A 4 -25.08 -35.95 29.45
C LEU A 4 -23.66 -36.09 28.86
N PRO A 5 -23.39 -35.52 27.66
CA PRO A 5 -22.05 -35.50 27.07
C PRO A 5 -21.10 -34.67 27.94
N PRO A 6 -19.79 -35.02 27.96
CA PRO A 6 -18.80 -34.28 28.74
C PRO A 6 -18.72 -32.82 28.26
N ILE A 7 -18.67 -31.87 29.19
CA ILE A 7 -18.55 -30.44 28.87
C ILE A 7 -17.12 -30.18 28.34
N HIS A 8 -17.00 -29.85 27.06
CA HIS A 8 -15.70 -29.57 26.44
C HIS A 8 -15.30 -28.11 26.73
N GLY A 9 -14.19 -27.91 27.44
CA GLY A 9 -13.62 -26.58 27.68
C GLY A 9 -12.74 -26.10 26.50
N PRO A 10 -12.37 -24.80 26.45
CA PRO A 10 -11.55 -24.24 25.37
C PRO A 10 -10.20 -24.96 25.20
N ARG A 11 -9.63 -25.49 26.29
CA ARG A 11 -8.41 -26.32 26.24
C ARG A 11 -8.60 -27.62 25.45
N ALA A 12 -9.77 -28.25 25.53
CA ALA A 12 -10.09 -29.46 24.78
C ALA A 12 -10.19 -29.15 23.28
N ALA A 13 -10.77 -28.00 22.90
CA ALA A 13 -10.87 -27.57 21.51
C ALA A 13 -9.49 -27.32 20.86
N PHE A 14 -8.55 -26.72 21.60
CA PHE A 14 -7.17 -26.58 21.11
C PHE A 14 -6.44 -27.93 21.00
N GLY A 15 -6.73 -28.87 21.92
CA GLY A 15 -6.21 -30.23 21.84
C GLY A 15 -6.69 -30.97 20.59
N ASP A 16 -7.98 -30.88 20.29
CA ASP A 16 -8.58 -31.44 19.08
C ASP A 16 -8.03 -30.80 17.81
N LEU A 17 -7.88 -29.47 17.78
CA LEU A 17 -7.28 -28.77 16.65
C LEU A 17 -5.84 -29.23 16.40
N ALA A 18 -5.04 -29.38 17.46
CA ALA A 18 -3.67 -29.87 17.34
C ALA A 18 -3.62 -31.34 16.87
N ALA A 19 -4.54 -32.19 17.33
CA ALA A 19 -4.66 -33.57 16.88
C ALA A 19 -5.05 -33.65 15.41
N PHE A 20 -6.04 -32.87 14.98
CA PHE A 20 -6.48 -32.77 13.59
C PHE A 20 -5.36 -32.25 12.66
N LEU A 21 -4.59 -31.26 13.11
CA LEU A 21 -3.44 -30.74 12.35
C LEU A 21 -2.29 -31.76 12.26
N ARG A 22 -2.14 -32.66 13.24
CA ARG A 22 -1.16 -33.75 13.22
C ARG A 22 -1.56 -34.90 12.30
N GLN A 23 -2.85 -35.11 12.06
CA GLN A 23 -3.38 -36.21 11.24
C GLN A 23 -3.46 -35.88 9.73
N ARG A 24 -2.65 -34.93 9.26
CA ARG A 24 -2.66 -34.42 7.88
C ARG A 24 -1.82 -35.30 6.95
N SER A 25 -2.29 -35.49 5.72
CA SER A 25 -1.51 -36.14 4.67
C SER A 25 -0.38 -35.22 4.17
N ARG A 26 0.64 -35.80 3.53
CA ARG A 26 1.82 -35.05 3.04
C ARG A 26 1.42 -33.94 2.06
N GLU A 27 0.41 -34.18 1.24
CA GLU A 27 -0.12 -33.23 0.26
C GLU A 27 -0.77 -32.02 0.93
N GLN A 28 -1.48 -32.23 2.04
CA GLN A 28 -2.12 -31.16 2.81
C GLN A 28 -1.09 -30.25 3.48
N VAL A 29 0.02 -30.81 3.97
CA VAL A 29 1.14 -30.04 4.54
C VAL A 29 1.83 -29.21 3.46
N ILE A 30 2.07 -29.79 2.29
CA ILE A 30 2.66 -29.07 1.14
C ILE A 30 1.74 -27.92 0.71
N GLY A 31 0.45 -28.17 0.55
CA GLY A 31 -0.53 -27.14 0.18
C GLY A 31 -0.60 -26.00 1.19
N ALA A 32 -0.64 -26.32 2.49
CA ALA A 32 -0.62 -25.31 3.55
C ALA A 32 0.66 -24.48 3.54
N THR A 33 1.81 -25.14 3.34
CA THR A 33 3.12 -24.46 3.29
C THR A 33 3.21 -23.52 2.10
N LEU A 34 2.74 -23.95 0.92
CA LEU A 34 2.69 -23.12 -0.29
C LEU A 34 1.76 -21.92 -0.11
N ALA A 35 0.58 -22.12 0.50
CA ALA A 35 -0.35 -21.03 0.76
C ALA A 35 0.28 -19.96 1.67
N VAL A 36 0.92 -20.38 2.77
CA VAL A 36 1.63 -19.45 3.68
C VAL A 36 2.78 -18.76 2.95
N LEU A 37 3.58 -19.50 2.19
CA LEU A 37 4.73 -18.98 1.46
C LEU A 37 4.32 -17.92 0.43
N ILE A 38 3.32 -18.21 -0.41
CA ILE A 38 2.82 -17.25 -1.41
C ILE A 38 2.28 -15.99 -0.71
N THR A 39 1.53 -16.16 0.38
CA THR A 39 1.02 -15.02 1.15
C THR A 39 2.16 -14.13 1.68
N ILE A 40 3.21 -14.74 2.24
CA ILE A 40 4.38 -14.00 2.74
C ILE A 40 5.10 -13.29 1.59
N ILE A 41 5.27 -13.94 0.43
CA ILE A 41 5.89 -13.31 -0.75
C ILE A 41 5.11 -12.07 -1.16
N ILE A 42 3.78 -12.14 -1.24
CA ILE A 42 2.94 -11.00 -1.60
C ILE A 42 3.15 -9.85 -0.60
N LEU A 43 3.13 -10.14 0.71
CA LEU A 43 3.36 -9.11 1.73
C LEU A 43 4.74 -8.46 1.62
N ILE A 44 5.79 -9.24 1.36
CA ILE A 44 7.15 -8.73 1.17
C ILE A 44 7.21 -7.83 -0.06
N LEU A 45 6.62 -8.23 -1.19
CA LEU A 45 6.60 -7.43 -2.41
C LEU A 45 5.98 -6.06 -2.14
N PHE A 46 4.81 -5.99 -1.52
CA PHE A 46 4.17 -4.71 -1.17
C PHE A 46 5.00 -3.87 -0.19
N PHE A 47 5.60 -4.50 0.83
CA PHE A 47 6.40 -3.80 1.83
C PHE A 47 7.68 -3.18 1.23
N VAL A 48 8.34 -3.90 0.32
CA VAL A 48 9.55 -3.44 -0.36
C VAL A 48 9.21 -2.40 -1.44
N ASP A 49 8.18 -2.65 -2.25
CA ASP A 49 7.78 -1.76 -3.36
C ASP A 49 7.36 -0.38 -2.86
N SER A 50 6.60 -0.32 -1.75
CA SER A 50 6.21 0.93 -1.11
C SER A 50 7.39 1.82 -0.72
N LYS A 51 8.56 1.22 -0.44
CA LYS A 51 9.77 1.97 -0.05
C LYS A 51 10.67 2.35 -1.22
N ILE A 52 10.65 1.58 -2.32
CA ILE A 52 11.60 1.74 -3.42
C ILE A 52 10.98 2.53 -4.57
N ASN A 53 9.76 2.20 -4.98
CA ASN A 53 9.15 2.78 -6.19
C ASN A 53 8.08 3.84 -5.90
N THR A 54 7.39 3.74 -4.75
CA THR A 54 6.29 4.66 -4.39
C THR A 54 6.72 5.77 -3.43
N ALA A 55 7.93 5.72 -2.86
CA ALA A 55 8.39 6.76 -1.96
C ALA A 55 8.56 8.08 -2.73
N PRO A 56 7.86 9.17 -2.38
CA PRO A 56 8.08 10.45 -3.03
C PRO A 56 9.54 10.86 -2.81
N PRO A 57 10.24 11.37 -3.85
CA PRO A 57 11.61 11.83 -3.70
C PRO A 57 11.66 12.89 -2.60
N ALA A 58 12.74 12.87 -1.80
CA ALA A 58 12.92 13.83 -0.72
C ALA A 58 12.80 15.26 -1.28
N LYS A 59 11.72 15.95 -0.91
CA LYS A 59 11.48 17.33 -1.34
C LYS A 59 12.25 18.26 -0.42
N MET A 60 13.33 18.86 -0.93
CA MET A 60 13.95 19.99 -0.25
C MET A 60 12.97 21.17 -0.33
N VAL A 61 12.34 21.50 0.79
CA VAL A 61 11.47 22.68 0.89
C VAL A 61 12.38 23.89 1.01
N VAL A 62 12.57 24.59 -0.10
CA VAL A 62 13.25 25.89 -0.10
C VAL A 62 12.24 26.92 0.38
N VAL A 63 12.48 27.49 1.55
CA VAL A 63 11.68 28.61 2.06
C VAL A 63 12.27 29.88 1.47
N GLU A 64 11.51 30.56 0.61
CA GLU A 64 11.90 31.84 0.06
C GLU A 64 11.59 32.95 1.07
N LEU A 65 12.58 33.80 1.34
CA LEU A 65 12.42 34.97 2.21
C LEU A 65 11.96 36.14 1.36
N TYR A 66 10.72 36.59 1.57
CA TYR A 66 10.17 37.76 0.89
C TYR A 66 10.52 39.06 1.64
N ASP A 67 10.79 40.12 0.88
CA ASP A 67 11.00 41.46 1.44
C ASP A 67 9.72 41.97 2.13
N SER A 68 9.87 42.66 3.27
CA SER A 68 8.74 43.22 4.02
C SER A 68 8.03 44.37 3.30
N ASN A 69 8.69 45.00 2.33
CA ASN A 69 8.18 46.14 1.56
C ASN A 69 7.62 45.74 0.20
N ARG A 70 7.39 44.44 -0.03
CA ARG A 70 6.86 43.92 -1.29
C ARG A 70 5.49 44.53 -1.60
N THR A 71 5.29 44.89 -2.86
CA THR A 71 4.03 45.49 -3.33
C THR A 71 3.02 44.44 -3.77
N ASP A 72 1.72 44.77 -3.66
CA ASP A 72 0.64 43.88 -4.12
C ASP A 72 0.75 43.51 -5.60
N ALA A 73 1.27 44.43 -6.43
CA ALA A 73 1.49 44.16 -7.85
C ALA A 73 2.51 43.04 -8.08
N GLU A 74 3.61 43.03 -7.31
CA GLU A 74 4.64 41.99 -7.36
C GLU A 74 4.12 40.64 -6.84
N ILE A 75 3.27 40.67 -5.81
CA ILE A 75 2.61 39.47 -5.28
C ILE A 75 1.72 38.84 -6.36
N ILE A 76 0.89 39.64 -7.02
CA ILE A 76 -0.02 39.15 -8.06
C ILE A 76 0.74 38.61 -9.27
N SER A 77 1.85 39.25 -9.67
CA SER A 77 2.65 38.77 -10.78
C SER A 77 3.26 37.40 -10.49
N ASP A 78 3.74 37.18 -9.27
CA ASP A 78 4.35 35.91 -8.88
C ASP A 78 3.32 34.80 -8.70
N GLN A 79 2.16 35.10 -8.09
CA GLN A 79 1.07 34.14 -8.01
C GLN A 79 0.62 33.66 -9.40
N LYS A 80 0.58 34.54 -10.40
CA LYS A 80 0.27 34.15 -11.78
C LYS A 80 1.33 33.22 -12.38
N ARG A 81 2.61 33.48 -12.10
CA ARG A 81 3.72 32.62 -12.56
C ARG A 81 3.64 31.24 -11.91
N ASP A 82 3.45 31.19 -10.60
CA ASP A 82 3.36 29.94 -9.84
C ASP A 82 2.14 29.12 -10.27
N GLN A 83 1.01 29.78 -10.49
CA GLN A 83 -0.21 29.14 -11.00
C GLN A 83 0.03 28.53 -12.38
N ALA A 84 0.69 29.26 -13.29
CA ALA A 84 1.02 28.74 -14.61
C ALA A 84 1.96 27.53 -14.55
N GLU A 85 2.94 27.54 -13.65
CA GLU A 85 3.83 26.39 -13.45
C GLU A 85 3.09 25.18 -12.87
N LEU A 86 2.22 25.39 -11.89
CA LEU A 86 1.38 24.35 -11.32
C LEU A 86 0.49 23.70 -12.38
N GLU A 87 -0.10 24.50 -13.26
CA GLU A 87 -0.95 24.02 -14.35
C GLU A 87 -0.17 23.21 -15.39
N ARG A 88 1.05 23.63 -15.73
CA ARG A 88 1.95 22.87 -16.61
C ARG A 88 2.29 21.51 -16.02
N ARG A 89 2.71 21.46 -14.75
CA ARG A 89 3.01 20.19 -14.05
C ARG A 89 1.78 19.26 -14.01
N LYS A 90 0.60 19.79 -13.71
CA LYS A 90 -0.65 19.02 -13.75
C LYS A 90 -0.98 18.51 -15.16
N ALA A 91 -0.75 19.30 -16.20
CA ALA A 91 -0.96 18.90 -17.57
C ALA A 91 0.00 17.76 -18.00
N GLU A 92 1.27 17.84 -17.60
CA GLU A 92 2.25 16.78 -17.84
C GLU A 92 1.87 15.48 -17.13
N SER A 93 1.50 15.54 -15.84
CA SER A 93 1.03 14.34 -15.11
C SER A 93 -0.22 13.74 -15.75
N ARG A 94 -1.17 14.56 -16.22
CA ARG A 94 -2.34 14.08 -16.95
C ARG A 94 -1.96 13.38 -18.26
N ARG A 95 -1.01 13.92 -19.02
CA ARG A 95 -0.52 13.30 -20.26
C ARG A 95 0.15 11.95 -19.99
N GLN A 96 1.02 11.87 -18.98
CA GLN A 96 1.65 10.62 -18.58
C GLN A 96 0.61 9.56 -18.18
N PHE A 97 -0.40 9.96 -17.41
CA PHE A 97 -1.47 9.06 -17.00
C PHE A 97 -2.36 8.63 -18.18
N GLN A 98 -2.65 9.53 -19.13
CA GLN A 98 -3.35 9.19 -20.37
C GLN A 98 -2.54 8.22 -21.24
N GLU A 99 -1.23 8.41 -21.37
CA GLU A 99 -0.36 7.51 -22.12
C GLU A 99 -0.36 6.09 -21.50
N ILE A 100 -0.27 5.99 -20.17
CA ILE A 100 -0.36 4.72 -19.44
C ILE A 100 -1.74 4.07 -19.64
N GLN A 101 -2.83 4.83 -19.54
CA GLN A 101 -4.19 4.31 -19.77
C GLN A 101 -4.35 3.74 -21.18
N ASN A 102 -3.87 4.45 -22.19
CA ASN A 102 -3.88 4.00 -23.59
C ASN A 102 -3.03 2.74 -23.79
N GLN A 103 -1.85 2.65 -23.17
CA GLN A 103 -1.01 1.44 -23.21
C GLN A 103 -1.68 0.24 -22.55
N LEU A 104 -2.49 0.47 -21.51
CA LEU A 104 -3.22 -0.57 -20.79
C LEU A 104 -4.59 -0.89 -21.43
N GLY A 105 -4.97 -0.22 -22.52
CA GLY A 105 -6.23 -0.45 -23.23
C GLY A 105 -7.48 -0.03 -22.45
N MET A 106 -7.33 0.89 -21.50
CA MET A 106 -8.43 1.49 -20.75
C MET A 106 -8.83 2.80 -21.42
N GLU A 107 -9.91 2.80 -22.20
CA GLU A 107 -10.57 4.02 -22.74
C GLU A 107 -11.85 4.36 -21.97
#